data_AF-A0A350AEL9-F1
#
_entry.id   AF-A0A350AEL9-F1
#
_cell.length_a   1.000
_cell.length_b   1.000
_cell.length_c   1.000
_cell.angle_alpha   90.00
_cell.angle_beta   90.00
_cell.angle_gamma   90.00
#
_symmetry.space_group_name_H-M   'P 1'
#
loop_
_entity.id
_entity.type
_entity.pdbx_description
1 polymer ?
#
loop_
_entity_poly.entity_id
_entity_poly.type
_entity_poly.pdbx_seq_one_letter_code
_entity_poly.pdbx_strand_id
1 'polypeptide(L)'
;MFAALSGSSPATVVAIGTIVIAAMREAGYTKDFAAGVIANAGTLGILIPPSIVMVVYASATDVSVGRMFLAGVIPGILAGTMLMITIYVIARLRNMPKGQWQGWGEVMSAGRDAFWGLMLIVIIMVGIYGIPGVTGAIFTPTEAAAVAAVYSCIIALFVYRDMGPLKGREGGRPTSLMRKPHAILTAFFHADTRATLLDAAKMTIMLMFIIANALILKHVLTDEQIPQKIASFMLDQGFGPVMFLIIVNVILLIGGQFMEPSGLIVIVAPLVFPIAMELGIDPIHLGIIMVVNMEIGMITPPVGLNLFVTSGVAGMPMMRVVQAALPFLAVLFVFLIIVTYVPIISTWLPTTLMGPEILTK
;
A
#
# COMPACT_ATOMS: atom_id res chain seq x y z
N MET A 1 9.69 1.62 5.09
CA MET A 1 10.26 0.75 4.04
C MET A 1 9.63 -0.64 4.05
N PHE A 2 9.63 -1.38 5.17
CA PHE A 2 9.10 -2.75 5.19
C PHE A 2 7.63 -2.92 4.79
N ALA A 3 6.80 -1.89 4.97
CA ALA A 3 5.39 -1.93 4.60
C ALA A 3 5.13 -2.01 3.08
N ALA A 4 6.06 -1.51 2.24
CA ALA A 4 5.89 -1.51 0.80
C ALA A 4 6.05 -2.91 0.17
N LEU A 5 6.55 -3.90 0.91
CA LEU A 5 6.83 -5.24 0.38
C LEU A 5 5.58 -6.12 0.28
N SER A 6 4.57 -5.94 1.14
CA SER A 6 3.37 -6.77 1.11
C SER A 6 2.23 -6.18 0.26
N GLY A 7 2.29 -4.88 -0.05
CA GLY A 7 1.17 -4.14 -0.66
C GLY A 7 -0.14 -4.19 0.15
N SER A 8 -0.08 -4.67 1.40
CA SER A 8 -1.23 -4.88 2.31
C SER A 8 -0.86 -4.48 3.73
N SER A 9 -1.57 -3.48 4.24
CA SER A 9 -1.30 -2.85 5.54
C SER A 9 -1.50 -3.79 6.74
N PRO A 10 -2.62 -4.54 6.86
CA PRO A 10 -2.80 -5.48 7.97
C PRO A 10 -1.76 -6.61 7.97
N ALA A 11 -1.43 -7.14 6.79
CA ALA A 11 -0.45 -8.21 6.64
C ALA A 11 0.94 -7.77 7.13
N THR A 12 1.34 -6.52 6.82
CA THR A 12 2.59 -5.94 7.32
C THR A 12 2.62 -5.89 8.85
N VAL A 13 1.54 -5.41 9.47
CA VAL A 13 1.44 -5.30 10.93
C VAL A 13 1.57 -6.66 11.59
N VAL A 14 0.92 -7.71 11.04
CA VAL A 14 1.04 -9.08 11.56
C VAL A 14 2.45 -9.62 11.40
N ALA A 15 3.03 -9.52 10.20
CA ALA A 15 4.27 -10.17 9.87
C ALA A 15 5.48 -9.58 10.63
N ILE A 16 5.52 -8.26 10.76
CA ILE A 16 6.70 -7.53 11.25
C ILE A 16 6.46 -6.94 12.64
N GLY A 17 5.20 -6.67 13.00
CA GLY A 17 4.88 -5.96 14.23
C GLY A 17 5.36 -6.68 15.49
N THR A 18 5.28 -8.00 15.56
CA THR A 18 5.76 -8.78 16.72
C THR A 18 7.26 -8.60 16.94
N ILE A 19 8.04 -8.69 15.87
CA ILE A 19 9.50 -8.57 15.89
C ILE A 19 9.92 -7.14 16.24
N VAL A 20 9.32 -6.14 15.58
CA VAL A 20 9.71 -4.74 15.78
C VAL A 20 9.26 -4.23 17.15
N ILE A 21 8.06 -4.59 17.61
CA ILE A 21 7.61 -4.19 18.96
C ILE A 21 8.52 -4.80 20.02
N ALA A 22 8.94 -6.07 19.87
CA ALA A 22 9.88 -6.70 20.78
C ALA A 22 11.23 -5.97 20.79
N ALA A 23 11.84 -5.76 19.61
CA ALA A 23 13.13 -5.08 19.47
C ALA A 23 13.10 -3.63 20.00
N MET A 24 12.01 -2.89 19.75
CA MET A 24 11.83 -1.54 20.28
C MET A 24 11.73 -1.55 21.82
N ARG A 25 11.08 -2.55 22.41
CA ARG A 25 11.03 -2.66 23.87
C ARG A 25 12.38 -3.00 24.48
N GLU A 26 13.15 -3.88 23.84
CA GLU A 26 14.53 -4.20 24.25
C GLU A 26 15.44 -2.97 24.18
N ALA A 27 15.25 -2.12 23.16
CA ALA A 27 15.95 -0.84 23.03
C ALA A 27 15.44 0.27 23.99
N GLY A 28 14.46 -0.03 24.86
CA GLY A 28 13.97 0.89 25.89
C GLY A 28 12.80 1.79 25.47
N TYR A 29 12.17 1.56 24.32
CA TYR A 29 10.97 2.30 23.91
C TYR A 29 9.72 1.78 24.64
N THR A 30 8.78 2.69 24.92
CA THR A 30 7.48 2.29 25.49
C THR A 30 6.69 1.44 24.50
N LYS A 31 5.97 0.45 25.03
CA LYS A 31 5.08 -0.42 24.23
C LYS A 31 4.05 0.38 23.44
N ASP A 32 3.51 1.44 24.03
CA ASP A 32 2.53 2.32 23.40
C ASP A 32 3.13 2.99 22.16
N PHE A 33 4.32 3.60 22.28
CA PHE A 33 4.98 4.21 21.15
C PHE A 33 5.30 3.20 20.03
N ALA A 34 5.80 2.01 20.36
CA ALA A 34 6.09 0.98 19.37
C ALA A 34 4.82 0.53 18.63
N ALA A 35 3.72 0.32 19.35
CA ALA A 35 2.43 -0.04 18.75
C ALA A 35 1.87 1.09 17.87
N GLY A 36 1.96 2.35 18.32
CA GLY A 36 1.54 3.50 17.52
C GLY A 36 2.33 3.64 16.23
N VAL A 37 3.66 3.49 16.28
CA VAL A 37 4.51 3.52 15.09
C VAL A 37 4.17 2.37 14.14
N ILE A 38 3.98 1.15 14.66
CA ILE A 38 3.67 -0.02 13.82
C ILE A 38 2.30 0.06 13.17
N ALA A 39 1.27 0.53 13.90
CA ALA A 39 -0.06 0.73 13.34
C ALA A 39 -0.05 1.68 12.13
N ASN A 40 0.80 2.71 12.17
CA ASN A 40 0.95 3.69 11.09
C ASN A 40 1.99 3.28 10.04
N ALA A 41 2.96 2.44 10.39
CA ALA A 41 3.97 1.99 9.44
C ALA A 41 3.33 1.18 8.30
N GLY A 42 2.32 0.37 8.62
CA GLY A 42 1.58 -0.41 7.62
C GLY A 42 0.93 0.45 6.54
N THR A 43 0.44 1.65 6.89
CA THR A 43 -0.37 2.47 5.96
C THR A 43 0.46 3.09 4.84
N LEU A 44 1.72 3.44 5.11
CA LEU A 44 2.65 3.85 4.06
C LEU A 44 2.90 2.76 3.00
N GLY A 45 2.66 1.50 3.35
CA GLY A 45 2.90 0.35 2.47
C GLY A 45 1.97 0.25 1.27
N ILE A 46 0.80 0.89 1.34
CA ILE A 46 -0.15 0.88 0.24
C ILE A 46 0.02 2.10 -0.67
N LEU A 47 0.59 3.19 -0.17
CA LEU A 47 0.83 4.39 -0.98
C LEU A 47 2.11 4.28 -1.82
N ILE A 48 3.14 3.61 -1.31
CA ILE A 48 4.42 3.44 -2.02
C ILE A 48 4.35 2.20 -2.93
N PRO A 49 4.66 2.31 -4.23
CA PRO A 49 4.63 1.17 -5.15
C PRO A 49 5.60 0.04 -4.77
N PRO A 50 5.26 -1.24 -5.06
CA PRO A 50 4.02 -1.73 -5.71
C PRO A 50 2.81 -1.77 -4.77
N SER A 51 1.63 -1.34 -5.24
CA SER A 51 0.41 -1.23 -4.43
C SER A 51 -0.76 -1.99 -5.03
N ILE A 52 -1.32 -2.95 -4.27
CA ILE A 52 -2.51 -3.72 -4.68
C ILE A 52 -3.70 -2.79 -4.89
N VAL A 53 -3.89 -1.84 -3.99
CA VAL A 53 -5.04 -0.93 -3.98
C VAL A 53 -5.03 0.01 -5.19
N MET A 54 -3.85 0.46 -5.62
CA MET A 54 -3.69 1.25 -6.85
C MET A 54 -4.02 0.44 -8.11
N VAL A 55 -3.58 -0.84 -8.16
CA VAL A 55 -3.90 -1.73 -9.28
C VAL A 55 -5.41 -1.97 -9.36
N VAL A 56 -6.05 -2.18 -8.22
CA VAL A 56 -7.49 -2.40 -8.13
C VAL A 56 -8.27 -1.16 -8.60
N TYR A 57 -7.90 0.03 -8.13
CA TYR A 57 -8.48 1.29 -8.63
C TYR A 57 -8.32 1.42 -10.14
N ALA A 58 -7.10 1.21 -10.64
CA ALA A 58 -6.79 1.29 -12.06
C ALA A 58 -7.62 0.31 -12.90
N SER A 59 -7.81 -0.91 -12.42
CA SER A 59 -8.67 -1.89 -13.09
C SER A 59 -10.16 -1.55 -13.04
N ALA A 60 -10.63 -0.87 -12.00
CA ALA A 60 -12.06 -0.55 -11.83
C ALA A 60 -12.49 0.70 -12.64
N THR A 61 -11.53 1.59 -12.89
CA THR A 61 -11.72 2.90 -13.54
C THR A 61 -11.04 3.02 -14.89
N ASP A 62 -10.45 1.93 -15.38
CA ASP A 62 -9.78 1.84 -16.68
C ASP A 62 -8.60 2.84 -16.85
N VAL A 63 -7.99 3.31 -15.75
CA VAL A 63 -6.81 4.18 -15.78
C VAL A 63 -5.52 3.37 -15.83
N SER A 64 -4.41 4.01 -16.25
CA SER A 64 -3.12 3.32 -16.32
C SER A 64 -2.56 2.98 -14.93
N VAL A 65 -2.32 1.69 -14.67
CA VAL A 65 -1.62 1.22 -13.45
C VAL A 65 -0.26 1.88 -13.28
N GLY A 66 0.48 2.08 -14.39
CA GLY A 66 1.79 2.75 -14.35
C GLY A 66 1.67 4.20 -13.88
N ARG A 67 0.71 4.96 -14.41
CA ARG A 67 0.51 6.35 -13.95
C ARG A 67 0.17 6.40 -12.46
N MET A 68 -0.67 5.48 -11.99
CA MET A 68 -1.02 5.37 -10.57
C MET A 68 0.20 5.09 -9.69
N PHE A 69 1.11 4.20 -10.12
CA PHE A 69 2.34 3.94 -9.38
C PHE A 69 3.26 5.16 -9.33
N LEU A 70 3.46 5.89 -10.44
CA LEU A 70 4.22 7.14 -10.41
C LEU A 70 3.57 8.19 -9.50
N ALA A 71 2.24 8.31 -9.57
CA ALA A 71 1.48 9.22 -8.74
C ALA A 71 1.65 8.96 -7.25
N GLY A 72 1.89 7.71 -6.83
CA GLY A 72 2.12 7.34 -5.43
C GLY A 72 3.48 7.76 -4.87
N VAL A 73 4.49 7.99 -5.71
CA VAL A 73 5.88 8.22 -5.26
C VAL A 73 6.00 9.51 -4.44
N ILE A 74 5.53 10.64 -4.98
CA ILE A 74 5.65 11.95 -4.31
C ILE A 74 4.78 12.03 -3.05
N PRO A 75 3.48 11.68 -3.07
CA PRO A 75 2.67 11.59 -1.86
C PRO A 75 3.27 10.64 -0.83
N GLY A 76 3.83 9.49 -1.26
CA GLY A 76 4.50 8.52 -0.40
C GLY A 76 5.72 9.09 0.31
N ILE A 77 6.59 9.79 -0.42
CA ILE A 77 7.75 10.49 0.16
C ILE A 77 7.30 11.60 1.11
N LEU A 78 6.27 12.36 0.74
CA LEU A 78 5.71 13.42 1.56
C LEU A 78 5.16 12.87 2.89
N ALA A 79 4.28 11.88 2.85
CA ALA A 79 3.72 11.23 4.03
C ALA A 79 4.82 10.60 4.90
N GLY A 80 5.77 9.91 4.27
CA GLY A 80 6.92 9.31 4.96
C GLY A 80 7.75 10.36 5.69
N THR A 81 8.02 11.51 5.04
CA THR A 81 8.77 12.62 5.64
C THR A 81 8.00 13.26 6.79
N MET A 82 6.69 13.49 6.64
CA MET A 82 5.84 14.01 7.71
C MET A 82 5.84 13.10 8.94
N LEU A 83 5.74 11.79 8.74
CA LEU A 83 5.80 10.81 9.83
C LEU A 83 7.20 10.73 10.46
N MET A 84 8.28 10.77 9.66
CA MET A 84 9.66 10.80 10.18
C MET A 84 9.93 12.04 11.04
N ILE A 85 9.49 13.22 10.59
CA ILE A 85 9.59 14.47 11.36
C ILE A 85 8.80 14.34 12.67
N THR A 86 7.59 13.79 12.62
CA THR A 86 6.75 13.58 13.80
C THR A 86 7.41 12.65 14.82
N ILE A 87 7.96 11.53 14.35
CA ILE A 87 8.74 10.60 15.19
C ILE A 87 9.93 11.33 15.82
N TYR A 88 10.68 12.12 15.04
CA TYR A 88 11.82 12.88 15.55
C TYR A 88 11.42 13.89 16.63
N VAL A 89 10.36 14.67 16.39
CA VAL A 89 9.84 15.65 17.35
C VAL A 89 9.40 14.96 18.64
N ILE A 90 8.62 13.88 18.55
CA ILE A 90 8.17 13.12 19.73
C ILE A 90 9.37 12.52 20.48
N ALA A 91 10.36 11.98 19.76
CA ALA A 91 11.56 11.41 20.36
C ALA A 91 12.40 12.46 21.11
N ARG A 92 12.50 13.68 20.58
CA ARG A 92 13.18 14.81 21.24
C ARG A 92 12.40 15.31 22.46
N LEU A 93 11.08 15.43 22.35
CA LEU A 93 10.24 15.91 23.46
C LEU A 93 10.20 14.91 24.63
N ARG A 94 10.20 13.61 24.33
CA ARG A 94 10.13 12.54 25.35
C ARG A 94 11.49 11.98 25.76
N ASN A 95 12.60 12.59 25.32
CA ASN A 95 13.97 12.13 25.59
C ASN A 95 14.16 10.62 25.40
N MET A 96 13.71 10.10 24.25
CA MET A 96 13.76 8.66 23.96
C MET A 96 15.19 8.13 23.81
N PRO A 97 15.43 6.83 24.11
CA PRO A 97 16.74 6.22 23.95
C PRO A 97 17.23 6.32 22.50
N LYS A 98 18.51 6.67 22.34
CA LYS A 98 19.15 6.83 21.03
C LYS A 98 20.10 5.67 20.80
N GLY A 99 19.92 4.96 19.69
CA GLY A 99 20.92 4.00 19.22
C GLY A 99 22.18 4.70 18.72
N GLN A 100 23.32 4.02 18.77
CA GLN A 100 24.54 4.50 18.13
C GLN A 100 24.44 4.28 16.62
N TRP A 101 24.80 5.30 15.83
CA TRP A 101 24.89 5.17 14.38
C TRP A 101 25.96 4.13 14.04
N GLN A 102 25.56 3.05 13.37
CA GLN A 102 26.44 1.92 13.02
C GLN A 102 27.36 2.22 11.83
N GLY A 103 27.31 3.45 11.28
CA GLY A 103 28.13 3.85 10.13
C GLY A 103 27.46 3.60 8.79
N TRP A 104 28.01 4.22 7.73
CA TRP A 104 27.59 3.98 6.35
C TRP A 104 27.92 2.56 5.85
N GLY A 105 28.84 1.87 6.52
CA GLY A 105 29.17 0.48 6.23
C GLY A 105 27.99 -0.46 6.48
N GLU A 106 27.29 -0.29 7.60
CA GLU A 106 26.09 -1.07 7.94
C GLU A 106 24.95 -0.80 6.95
N VAL A 107 24.75 0.47 6.58
CA VAL A 107 23.74 0.87 5.58
C VAL A 107 24.03 0.18 4.23
N MET A 108 25.29 0.16 3.80
CA MET A 108 25.69 -0.52 2.56
C MET A 108 25.54 -2.04 2.68
N SER A 109 25.86 -2.63 3.83
CA SER A 109 25.66 -4.07 4.07
C SER A 109 24.19 -4.45 4.01
N ALA A 110 23.33 -3.75 4.75
CA ALA A 110 21.89 -3.95 4.71
C ALA A 110 21.31 -3.71 3.32
N GLY A 111 21.82 -2.71 2.58
CA GLY A 111 21.45 -2.47 1.19
C GLY A 111 21.84 -3.61 0.25
N ARG A 112 23.00 -4.24 0.47
CA ARG A 112 23.42 -5.45 -0.28
C ARG A 112 22.57 -6.66 0.06
N ASP A 113 22.21 -6.83 1.33
CA ASP A 113 21.33 -7.93 1.77
C ASP A 113 19.92 -7.77 1.17
N ALA A 114 19.39 -6.54 1.13
CA ALA A 114 18.10 -6.21 0.52
C ALA A 114 18.13 -6.07 -1.01
N PHE A 115 19.31 -6.19 -1.65
CA PHE A 115 19.51 -5.86 -3.06
C PHE A 115 18.50 -6.56 -3.98
N TRP A 116 18.34 -7.87 -3.81
CA TRP A 116 17.44 -8.68 -4.64
C TRP A 116 15.96 -8.34 -4.42
N GLY A 117 15.55 -8.02 -3.19
CA GLY A 117 14.20 -7.54 -2.91
C GLY A 117 13.92 -6.17 -3.55
N LEU A 118 14.89 -5.25 -3.49
CA LEU A 118 14.78 -3.92 -4.09
C LEU A 118 14.73 -3.96 -5.63
N MET A 119 15.39 -4.94 -6.25
CA MET A 119 15.33 -5.15 -7.70
C MET A 119 13.92 -5.45 -8.21
N LEU A 120 13.01 -5.98 -7.38
CA LEU A 120 11.61 -6.15 -7.77
C LEU A 120 10.97 -4.82 -8.19
N ILE A 121 11.21 -3.74 -7.43
CA ILE A 121 10.69 -2.41 -7.72
C ILE A 121 11.25 -1.93 -9.06
N VAL A 122 12.55 -2.14 -9.29
CA VAL A 122 13.23 -1.76 -10.53
C VAL A 122 12.70 -2.57 -11.72
N ILE A 123 12.49 -3.89 -11.57
CA ILE A 123 11.96 -4.75 -12.64
C ILE A 123 10.56 -4.30 -13.05
N ILE A 124 9.69 -3.97 -12.09
CA ILE A 124 8.34 -3.48 -12.37
C ILE A 124 8.41 -2.09 -13.02
N MET A 125 9.22 -1.19 -12.45
CA MET A 125 9.34 0.20 -12.93
C MET A 125 10.09 0.33 -14.27
N VAL A 126 11.02 -0.57 -14.59
CA VAL A 126 11.67 -0.57 -15.90
C VAL A 126 10.85 -1.38 -16.89
N GLY A 127 10.21 -2.45 -16.44
CA GLY A 127 9.37 -3.30 -17.28
C GLY A 127 8.15 -2.56 -17.82
N ILE A 128 7.40 -1.88 -16.96
CA ILE A 128 6.18 -1.15 -17.37
C ILE A 128 6.50 0.13 -18.14
N TYR A 129 7.62 0.79 -17.86
CA TYR A 129 7.87 2.16 -18.36
C TYR A 129 9.00 2.25 -19.37
N GLY A 130 9.85 1.23 -19.45
CA GLY A 130 11.14 1.36 -20.13
C GLY A 130 12.08 2.29 -19.38
N ILE A 131 13.31 2.41 -19.87
CA ILE A 131 14.26 3.42 -19.38
C ILE A 131 14.15 4.62 -20.33
N PRO A 132 13.81 5.83 -19.85
CA PRO A 132 13.68 7.01 -20.70
C PRO A 132 14.90 7.19 -21.61
N GLY A 133 14.66 7.21 -22.94
CA GLY A 133 15.70 7.40 -23.95
C GLY A 133 16.53 6.15 -24.30
N VAL A 134 16.28 4.99 -23.67
CA VAL A 134 17.03 3.74 -23.92
C VAL A 134 16.13 2.61 -24.37
N THR A 135 14.98 2.38 -23.72
CA THR A 135 14.03 1.31 -24.07
C THR A 135 12.59 1.80 -23.96
N GLY A 136 11.71 1.26 -24.81
CA GLY A 136 10.26 1.39 -24.62
C GLY A 136 9.75 0.48 -23.50
N ALA A 137 8.46 0.61 -23.16
CA ALA A 137 7.77 -0.31 -22.26
C ALA A 137 7.92 -1.76 -22.75
N ILE A 138 8.35 -2.65 -21.87
CA ILE A 138 8.62 -4.07 -22.17
C ILE A 138 7.42 -4.94 -21.80
N PHE A 139 6.73 -4.57 -20.70
CA PHE A 139 5.61 -5.30 -20.16
C PHE A 139 4.37 -4.41 -20.05
N THR A 140 3.22 -5.00 -20.31
CA THR A 140 1.95 -4.47 -19.80
C THR A 140 1.88 -4.64 -18.27
N PRO A 141 1.03 -3.89 -17.55
CA PRO A 141 0.92 -4.03 -16.09
C PRO A 141 0.58 -5.45 -15.61
N THR A 142 -0.24 -6.18 -16.37
CA THR A 142 -0.60 -7.57 -16.09
C THR A 142 0.58 -8.51 -16.28
N GLU A 143 1.38 -8.33 -17.34
CA GLU A 143 2.63 -9.08 -17.56
C GLU A 143 3.68 -8.75 -16.49
N ALA A 144 3.80 -7.48 -16.11
CA ALA A 144 4.71 -7.05 -15.05
C ALA A 144 4.36 -7.70 -13.71
N ALA A 145 3.07 -7.85 -13.39
CA ALA A 145 2.62 -8.57 -12.21
C ALA A 145 2.99 -10.07 -12.26
N ALA A 146 2.87 -10.72 -13.43
CA ALA A 146 3.28 -12.12 -13.61
C ALA A 146 4.81 -12.28 -13.44
N VAL A 147 5.59 -11.39 -14.05
CA VAL A 147 7.07 -11.37 -13.91
C VAL A 147 7.46 -11.12 -12.46
N ALA A 148 6.82 -10.17 -11.77
CA ALA A 148 7.03 -9.88 -10.37
C ALA A 148 6.77 -11.09 -9.46
N ALA A 149 5.69 -11.84 -9.71
CA ALA A 149 5.36 -13.04 -8.95
C ALA A 149 6.39 -14.16 -9.16
N VAL A 150 6.79 -14.41 -10.41
CA VAL A 150 7.82 -15.41 -10.74
C VAL A 150 9.16 -15.03 -10.12
N TYR A 151 9.57 -13.77 -10.27
CA TYR A 151 10.80 -13.24 -9.70
C TYR A 151 10.81 -13.37 -8.17
N SER A 152 9.74 -12.93 -7.50
CA SER A 152 9.62 -13.01 -6.04
C SER A 152 9.69 -14.44 -5.53
N CYS A 153 9.07 -15.38 -6.26
CA CYS A 153 9.16 -16.81 -5.97
C CYS A 153 10.60 -17.33 -6.05
N ILE A 154 11.33 -16.99 -7.12
CA ILE A 154 12.73 -17.38 -7.31
C ILE A 154 13.62 -16.82 -6.18
N ILE A 155 13.48 -15.53 -5.86
CA ILE A 155 14.27 -14.88 -4.82
C ILE A 155 13.96 -15.50 -3.45
N ALA A 156 12.69 -15.70 -3.10
CA ALA A 156 12.28 -16.28 -1.83
C ALA A 156 12.77 -17.73 -1.65
N LEU A 157 12.74 -18.56 -2.69
CA LEU A 157 13.13 -19.97 -2.62
C LEU A 157 14.64 -20.20 -2.68
N PHE A 158 15.34 -19.48 -3.56
CA PHE A 158 16.73 -19.83 -3.92
C PHE A 158 17.78 -18.82 -3.45
N VAL A 159 17.40 -17.55 -3.31
CA VAL A 159 18.33 -16.47 -2.95
C VAL A 159 18.26 -16.19 -1.45
N TYR A 160 17.12 -15.70 -0.95
CA TYR A 160 16.90 -15.47 0.49
C TYR A 160 16.67 -16.76 1.25
N ARG A 161 16.00 -17.73 0.62
CA ARG A 161 15.73 -19.06 1.19
C ARG A 161 14.91 -18.96 2.48
N ASP A 162 13.94 -18.03 2.47
CA ASP A 162 13.05 -17.75 3.60
C ASP A 162 11.95 -18.82 3.77
N MET A 163 11.71 -19.58 2.71
CA MET A 163 10.73 -20.66 2.64
C MET A 163 11.23 -21.82 1.77
N GLY A 164 10.68 -23.02 1.99
CA GLY A 164 11.01 -24.19 1.19
C GLY A 164 12.15 -25.05 1.76
N PRO A 165 12.67 -26.03 1.00
CA PRO A 165 13.59 -27.06 1.48
C PRO A 165 15.00 -26.56 1.80
N LEU A 166 15.32 -25.33 1.38
CA LEU A 166 16.61 -24.67 1.63
C LEU A 166 16.58 -23.79 2.89
N LYS A 167 15.40 -23.54 3.45
CA LYS A 167 15.21 -22.77 4.68
C LYS A 167 15.97 -23.42 5.84
N GLY A 168 16.69 -22.59 6.59
CA GLY A 168 17.33 -23.03 7.83
C GLY A 168 16.27 -23.43 8.86
N ARG A 169 16.35 -24.64 9.41
CA ARG A 169 15.51 -25.05 10.54
C ARG A 169 16.04 -24.37 11.82
N GLU A 170 15.14 -23.77 12.61
CA GLU A 170 15.38 -23.25 13.97
C GLU A 170 16.75 -22.57 14.19
N GLY A 171 16.99 -21.45 13.50
CA GLY A 171 18.20 -20.64 13.69
C GLY A 171 19.46 -21.15 12.98
N GLY A 172 19.38 -22.27 12.24
CA GLY A 172 20.46 -22.76 11.38
C GLY A 172 20.66 -21.92 10.11
N ARG A 173 21.90 -21.84 9.59
CA ARG A 173 22.19 -21.16 8.32
C ARG A 173 21.47 -21.88 7.15
N PRO A 174 20.85 -21.14 6.21
CA PRO A 174 20.16 -21.74 5.08
C PRO A 174 21.13 -22.53 4.20
N THR A 175 20.66 -23.69 3.70
CA THR A 175 21.51 -24.62 2.94
C THR A 175 21.78 -24.06 1.54
N SER A 176 23.01 -24.21 1.05
CA SER A 176 23.32 -23.81 -0.33
C SER A 176 22.73 -24.78 -1.35
N LEU A 177 22.23 -24.24 -2.48
CA LEU A 177 21.71 -25.01 -3.60
C LEU A 177 22.72 -26.04 -4.12
N MET A 178 24.01 -25.69 -4.09
CA MET A 178 25.12 -26.58 -4.48
C MET A 178 25.19 -27.87 -3.65
N ARG A 179 24.71 -27.86 -2.40
CA ARG A 179 24.70 -29.04 -1.53
C ARG A 179 23.44 -29.89 -1.69
N LYS A 180 22.35 -29.33 -2.23
CA LYS A 180 21.07 -30.01 -2.42
C LYS A 180 20.46 -29.61 -3.77
N PRO A 181 20.99 -30.12 -4.90
CA PRO A 181 20.48 -29.76 -6.23
C PRO A 181 19.02 -30.21 -6.46
N HIS A 182 18.59 -31.29 -5.79
CA HIS A 182 17.19 -31.74 -5.81
C HIS A 182 16.21 -30.71 -5.23
N ALA A 183 16.69 -29.71 -4.48
CA ALA A 183 15.89 -28.62 -3.96
C ALA A 183 15.23 -27.78 -5.06
N ILE A 184 15.77 -27.76 -6.29
CA ILE A 184 15.17 -27.03 -7.42
C ILE A 184 13.74 -27.51 -7.69
N LEU A 185 13.53 -28.83 -7.68
CA LEU A 185 12.22 -29.43 -7.94
C LEU A 185 11.40 -29.54 -6.67
N THR A 186 12.01 -29.93 -5.55
CA THR A 186 11.26 -30.10 -4.30
C THR A 186 10.81 -28.77 -3.69
N ALA A 187 11.43 -27.64 -4.05
CA ALA A 187 11.00 -26.32 -3.63
C ALA A 187 9.58 -25.96 -4.06
N PHE A 188 9.17 -26.31 -5.28
CA PHE A 188 7.82 -26.02 -5.78
C PHE A 188 6.73 -26.84 -5.08
N PHE A 189 7.08 -28.02 -4.56
CA PHE A 189 6.13 -28.93 -3.91
C PHE A 189 6.24 -28.93 -2.38
N HIS A 190 7.15 -28.14 -1.80
CA HIS A 190 7.35 -28.07 -0.37
C HIS A 190 6.12 -27.51 0.35
N ALA A 191 5.90 -27.94 1.60
CA ALA A 191 4.75 -27.54 2.41
C ALA A 191 4.62 -26.01 2.52
N ASP A 192 5.71 -25.32 2.88
CA ASP A 192 5.74 -23.85 2.97
C ASP A 192 5.35 -23.15 1.67
N THR A 193 5.86 -23.62 0.53
CA THR A 193 5.55 -23.06 -0.78
C THR A 193 4.08 -23.26 -1.12
N ARG A 194 3.54 -24.46 -0.87
CA ARG A 194 2.11 -24.74 -1.05
C ARG A 194 1.23 -23.89 -0.15
N ALA A 195 1.60 -23.74 1.12
CA ALA A 195 0.90 -22.86 2.07
C ALA A 195 0.88 -21.41 1.57
N THR A 196 2.03 -20.88 1.17
CA THR A 196 2.15 -19.51 0.63
C THR A 196 1.30 -19.32 -0.62
N LEU A 197 1.32 -20.28 -1.55
CA LEU A 197 0.50 -20.24 -2.76
C LEU A 197 -1.00 -20.34 -2.44
N LEU A 198 -1.40 -21.16 -1.48
CA LEU A 198 -2.80 -21.28 -1.04
C LEU A 198 -3.28 -19.98 -0.39
N ASP A 199 -2.46 -19.35 0.44
CA ASP A 199 -2.83 -18.09 1.08
C ASP A 199 -2.91 -16.93 0.05
N ALA A 200 -1.98 -16.88 -0.90
CA ALA A 200 -2.06 -15.97 -2.04
C ALA A 200 -3.33 -16.23 -2.89
N ALA A 201 -3.65 -17.49 -3.18
CA ALA A 201 -4.84 -17.86 -3.95
C ALA A 201 -6.13 -17.47 -3.24
N LYS A 202 -6.23 -17.68 -1.91
CA LYS A 202 -7.40 -17.24 -1.11
C LYS A 202 -7.61 -15.73 -1.22
N MET A 203 -6.53 -14.93 -1.10
CA MET A 203 -6.62 -13.48 -1.27
C MET A 203 -7.09 -13.12 -2.68
N THR A 204 -6.49 -13.70 -3.72
CA THR A 204 -6.89 -13.44 -5.11
C THR A 204 -8.35 -13.81 -5.38
N ILE A 205 -8.82 -14.96 -4.89
CA ILE A 205 -10.21 -15.41 -5.07
C ILE A 205 -11.18 -14.44 -4.40
N MET A 206 -10.88 -14.02 -3.16
CA MET A 206 -11.70 -13.03 -2.44
C MET A 206 -11.80 -11.73 -3.22
N LEU A 207 -10.67 -11.22 -3.73
CA LEU A 207 -10.63 -10.01 -4.55
C LEU A 207 -11.45 -10.17 -5.84
N MET A 208 -11.24 -11.24 -6.60
CA MET A 208 -11.94 -11.49 -7.86
C MET A 208 -13.45 -11.63 -7.64
N PHE A 209 -13.88 -12.26 -6.55
CA PHE A 209 -15.29 -12.38 -6.22
C PHE A 209 -15.92 -11.02 -5.88
N ILE A 210 -15.23 -10.17 -5.11
CA ILE A 210 -15.69 -8.81 -4.83
C ILE A 210 -15.75 -7.99 -6.13
N ILE A 211 -14.72 -8.09 -6.99
CA ILE A 211 -14.67 -7.42 -8.29
C ILE A 211 -15.84 -7.83 -9.18
N ALA A 212 -16.12 -9.13 -9.29
CA ALA A 212 -17.23 -9.62 -10.10
C ALA A 212 -18.59 -9.03 -9.66
N ASN A 213 -18.87 -9.04 -8.35
CA ASN A 213 -20.13 -8.49 -7.82
C ASN A 213 -20.22 -6.96 -7.96
N ALA A 214 -19.10 -6.27 -7.78
CA ALA A 214 -19.06 -4.82 -7.91
C ALA A 214 -19.16 -4.36 -9.38
N LEU A 215 -18.65 -5.14 -10.34
CA LEU A 215 -18.88 -4.87 -11.77
C LEU A 215 -20.36 -4.99 -12.14
N ILE A 216 -21.08 -5.95 -11.54
CA ILE A 216 -22.54 -6.05 -11.68
C ILE A 216 -23.21 -4.81 -11.08
N LEU A 217 -22.79 -4.39 -9.88
CA LEU A 217 -23.29 -3.17 -9.24
C LEU A 217 -23.00 -1.92 -10.08
N LYS A 218 -21.78 -1.79 -10.65
CA LYS A 218 -21.38 -0.71 -11.58
C LYS A 218 -22.37 -0.64 -12.74
N HIS A 219 -22.73 -1.77 -13.35
CA HIS A 219 -23.67 -1.81 -14.46
C HIS A 219 -25.06 -1.29 -14.03
N VAL A 220 -25.61 -1.81 -12.92
CA VAL A 220 -26.91 -1.37 -12.38
C VAL A 220 -26.91 0.12 -12.05
N LEU A 221 -25.87 0.64 -11.40
CA LEU A 221 -25.78 2.06 -11.06
C LEU A 221 -25.69 2.95 -12.30
N THR A 222 -25.05 2.46 -13.36
CA THR A 222 -24.95 3.15 -14.65
C THR A 222 -26.30 3.17 -15.35
N ASP A 223 -27.00 2.04 -15.36
CA ASP A 223 -28.32 1.91 -15.98
C ASP A 223 -29.37 2.78 -15.29
N GLU A 224 -29.33 2.82 -13.95
CA GLU A 224 -30.19 3.68 -13.13
C GLU A 224 -29.77 5.17 -13.14
N GLN A 225 -28.67 5.49 -13.81
CA GLN A 225 -28.08 6.83 -13.92
C GLN A 225 -27.86 7.48 -12.55
N ILE A 226 -27.52 6.68 -11.53
CA ILE A 226 -27.30 7.17 -10.17
C ILE A 226 -26.15 8.19 -10.14
N PRO A 227 -24.99 7.97 -10.80
CA PRO A 227 -23.92 8.96 -10.83
C PRO A 227 -24.39 10.31 -11.41
N GLN A 228 -25.12 10.31 -12.52
CA GLN A 228 -25.62 11.54 -13.16
C GLN A 228 -26.63 12.28 -12.29
N LYS A 229 -27.52 11.56 -11.60
CA LYS A 229 -28.49 12.16 -10.66
C LYS A 229 -27.79 12.82 -9.47
N ILE A 230 -26.72 12.20 -8.95
CA ILE A 230 -25.92 12.78 -7.87
C ILE A 230 -25.17 14.01 -8.39
N ALA A 231 -24.51 13.90 -9.55
CA ALA A 231 -23.78 15.02 -10.16
C ALA A 231 -24.70 16.22 -10.43
N SER A 232 -25.88 15.99 -11.02
CA SER A 232 -26.86 17.05 -11.27
C SER A 232 -27.35 17.68 -9.97
N PHE A 233 -27.68 16.89 -8.94
CA PHE A 233 -28.06 17.41 -7.63
C PHE A 233 -26.96 18.29 -7.03
N MET A 234 -25.69 17.89 -7.17
CA MET A 234 -24.56 18.68 -6.69
C MET A 234 -24.41 20.01 -7.44
N LEU A 235 -24.51 19.99 -8.77
CA LEU A 235 -24.47 21.19 -9.60
C LEU A 235 -25.65 22.13 -9.28
N ASP A 236 -26.85 21.59 -9.08
CA ASP A 236 -28.07 22.33 -8.76
C ASP A 236 -28.00 23.02 -7.39
N GLN A 237 -27.33 22.40 -6.42
CA GLN A 237 -27.05 23.01 -5.11
C GLN A 237 -25.86 23.97 -5.12
N GLY A 238 -25.20 24.17 -6.27
CA GLY A 238 -24.00 24.99 -6.39
C GLY A 238 -22.77 24.38 -5.73
N PHE A 239 -22.76 23.07 -5.49
CA PHE A 239 -21.62 22.36 -4.92
C PHE A 239 -20.54 22.15 -5.98
N GLY A 240 -19.41 22.85 -5.80
CA GLY A 240 -18.25 22.72 -6.67
C GLY A 240 -17.36 21.50 -6.35
N PRO A 241 -16.23 21.35 -7.07
CA PRO A 241 -15.31 20.21 -6.92
C PRO A 241 -14.78 20.01 -5.48
N VAL A 242 -14.63 21.10 -4.72
CA VAL A 242 -14.17 21.07 -3.32
C VAL A 242 -15.16 20.32 -2.42
N MET A 243 -16.47 20.63 -2.53
CA MET A 243 -17.49 19.98 -1.71
C MET A 243 -17.61 18.49 -2.06
N PHE A 244 -17.50 18.16 -3.35
CA PHE A 244 -17.42 16.77 -3.79
C PHE A 244 -16.27 16.01 -3.16
N LEU A 245 -15.05 16.56 -3.20
CA LEU A 245 -13.90 15.92 -2.58
C LEU A 245 -14.06 15.75 -1.06
N ILE A 246 -14.71 16.70 -0.37
CA ILE A 246 -15.04 16.56 1.05
C ILE A 246 -15.98 15.37 1.29
N ILE A 247 -17.07 15.28 0.53
CA ILE A 247 -18.06 14.20 0.65
C ILE A 247 -17.39 12.85 0.38
N VAL A 248 -16.60 12.77 -0.69
CA VAL A 248 -15.85 11.57 -1.06
C VAL A 248 -14.88 11.18 0.04
N ASN A 249 -14.09 12.12 0.57
CA ASN A 249 -13.18 11.86 1.68
C ASN A 249 -13.91 11.30 2.91
N VAL A 250 -15.05 11.89 3.29
CA VAL A 250 -15.82 11.43 4.46
C VAL A 250 -16.36 10.02 4.25
N ILE A 251 -17.00 9.76 3.10
CA ILE A 251 -17.55 8.44 2.77
C ILE A 251 -16.45 7.37 2.77
N LEU A 252 -15.32 7.70 2.14
CA LEU A 252 -14.18 6.80 2.04
C LEU A 252 -13.51 6.55 3.39
N LEU A 253 -13.30 7.59 4.21
CA LEU A 253 -12.75 7.44 5.55
C LEU A 253 -13.63 6.52 6.39
N ILE A 254 -14.95 6.71 6.38
CA ILE A 254 -15.91 5.90 7.12
C ILE A 254 -15.91 4.46 6.60
N GLY A 255 -15.98 4.27 5.28
CA GLY A 255 -15.98 2.93 4.68
C GLY A 255 -14.68 2.17 4.95
N GLY A 256 -13.54 2.85 4.87
CA GLY A 256 -12.21 2.28 5.13
C GLY A 256 -11.99 1.84 6.58
N GLN A 257 -12.84 2.27 7.53
CA GLN A 257 -12.77 1.77 8.91
C GLN A 257 -13.25 0.32 9.01
N PHE A 258 -14.20 -0.08 8.16
CA PHE A 258 -14.89 -1.38 8.24
C PHE A 258 -14.44 -2.36 7.17
N MET A 259 -14.03 -1.86 6.01
CA MET A 259 -13.76 -2.67 4.83
C MET A 259 -12.28 -2.61 4.45
N GLU A 260 -11.79 -3.71 3.89
CA GLU A 260 -10.47 -3.78 3.30
C GLU A 260 -10.39 -2.84 2.07
N PRO A 261 -9.30 -2.05 1.90
CA PRO A 261 -9.21 -1.00 0.88
C PRO A 261 -9.56 -1.44 -0.54
N SER A 262 -9.07 -2.62 -0.93
CA SER A 262 -9.30 -3.15 -2.28
C SER A 262 -10.81 -3.37 -2.51
N GLY A 263 -11.51 -4.02 -1.58
CA GLY A 263 -12.93 -4.28 -1.70
C GLY A 263 -13.79 -3.01 -1.74
N LEU A 264 -13.47 -2.00 -0.94
CA LEU A 264 -14.24 -0.74 -0.96
C LEU A 264 -14.01 0.05 -2.25
N ILE A 265 -12.77 0.11 -2.76
CA ILE A 265 -12.47 0.84 -4.00
C ILE A 265 -13.24 0.26 -5.18
N VAL A 266 -13.36 -1.06 -5.28
CA VAL A 266 -14.09 -1.70 -6.38
C VAL A 266 -15.56 -1.27 -6.38
N ILE A 267 -16.16 -1.04 -5.21
CA ILE A 267 -17.55 -0.60 -5.08
C ILE A 267 -17.67 0.92 -5.33
N VAL A 268 -16.83 1.72 -4.69
CA VAL A 268 -16.99 3.17 -4.64
C VAL A 268 -16.38 3.87 -5.85
N ALA A 269 -15.29 3.36 -6.42
CA ALA A 269 -14.61 4.03 -7.53
C ALA A 269 -15.51 4.16 -8.76
N PRO A 270 -16.24 3.12 -9.22
CA PRO A 270 -17.15 3.27 -10.36
C PRO A 270 -18.30 4.25 -10.13
N LEU A 271 -18.68 4.48 -8.86
CA LEU A 271 -19.72 5.45 -8.49
C LEU A 271 -19.17 6.89 -8.50
N VAL A 272 -17.98 7.09 -7.93
CA VAL A 272 -17.38 8.41 -7.73
C VAL A 272 -16.68 8.91 -9.00
N PHE A 273 -16.08 8.00 -9.78
CA PHE A 273 -15.27 8.35 -10.94
C PHE A 273 -16.01 9.17 -12.00
N PRO A 274 -17.22 8.78 -12.47
CA PRO A 274 -17.94 9.56 -13.47
C PRO A 274 -18.24 11.00 -13.01
N ILE A 275 -18.65 11.15 -11.74
CA ILE A 275 -18.97 12.45 -11.13
C ILE A 275 -17.71 13.32 -11.05
N ALA A 276 -16.58 12.72 -10.65
CA ALA A 276 -15.30 13.41 -10.58
C ALA A 276 -14.85 13.93 -11.96
N MET A 277 -15.04 13.14 -13.02
CA MET A 277 -14.70 13.54 -14.39
C MET A 277 -15.58 14.70 -14.87
N GLU A 278 -16.88 14.68 -14.56
CA GLU A 278 -17.78 15.80 -14.87
C GLU A 278 -17.38 17.09 -14.15
N LEU A 279 -16.88 16.97 -12.91
CA LEU A 279 -16.36 18.09 -12.12
C LEU A 279 -14.93 18.52 -12.50
N GLY A 280 -14.32 17.88 -13.52
CA GLY A 280 -12.99 18.22 -14.01
C GLY A 280 -11.84 17.81 -13.09
N ILE A 281 -12.07 16.82 -12.21
CA ILE A 281 -11.04 16.28 -11.34
C ILE A 281 -10.20 15.26 -12.13
N ASP A 282 -8.89 15.35 -12.01
CA ASP A 282 -7.98 14.41 -12.68
C ASP A 282 -8.15 12.97 -12.14
N PRO A 283 -8.21 11.96 -13.03
CA PRO A 283 -8.47 10.57 -12.63
C PRO A 283 -7.36 9.95 -11.79
N ILE A 284 -6.10 10.35 -11.99
CA ILE A 284 -4.96 9.90 -11.19
C ILE A 284 -5.01 10.56 -9.82
N HIS A 285 -5.33 11.86 -9.78
CA HIS A 285 -5.52 12.59 -8.53
C HIS A 285 -6.62 11.97 -7.67
N LEU A 286 -7.77 11.67 -8.28
CA LEU A 286 -8.87 10.97 -7.60
C LEU A 286 -8.39 9.62 -7.06
N GLY A 287 -7.67 8.84 -7.86
CA GLY A 287 -7.12 7.55 -7.44
C GLY A 287 -6.24 7.66 -6.20
N ILE A 288 -5.32 8.63 -6.16
CA ILE A 288 -4.48 8.87 -4.99
C ILE A 288 -5.30 9.30 -3.78
N ILE A 289 -6.28 10.19 -3.95
CA ILE A 289 -7.20 10.56 -2.87
C ILE A 289 -7.89 9.32 -2.33
N MET A 290 -8.44 8.47 -3.19
CA MET A 290 -9.13 7.26 -2.77
C MET A 290 -8.22 6.32 -1.99
N VAL A 291 -7.01 6.07 -2.48
CA VAL A 291 -5.99 5.24 -1.81
C VAL A 291 -5.65 5.82 -0.44
N VAL A 292 -5.34 7.12 -0.34
CA VAL A 292 -4.97 7.77 0.92
C VAL A 292 -6.10 7.74 1.95
N ASN A 293 -7.36 7.92 1.53
CA ASN A 293 -8.49 7.80 2.45
C ASN A 293 -8.63 6.37 3.00
N MET A 294 -8.41 5.35 2.16
CA MET A 294 -8.44 3.96 2.62
C MET A 294 -7.34 3.69 3.65
N GLU A 295 -6.15 4.25 3.42
CA GLU A 295 -5.04 4.14 4.35
C GLU A 295 -5.36 4.69 5.72
N ILE A 296 -5.94 5.89 5.74
CA ILE A 296 -6.28 6.57 6.98
C ILE A 296 -7.49 5.88 7.64
N GLY A 297 -8.45 5.41 6.86
CA GLY A 297 -9.62 4.66 7.35
C GLY A 297 -9.22 3.45 8.19
N MET A 298 -8.23 2.67 7.75
CA MET A 298 -7.77 1.46 8.47
C MET A 298 -7.15 1.74 9.85
N ILE A 299 -6.72 2.98 10.11
CA ILE A 299 -6.17 3.40 11.40
C ILE A 299 -7.07 4.41 12.14
N THR A 300 -8.27 4.68 11.61
CA THR A 300 -9.23 5.62 12.20
C THR A 300 -10.25 4.88 13.08
N PRO A 301 -10.47 5.27 14.34
CA PRO A 301 -11.51 4.68 15.22
C PRO A 301 -12.92 5.00 14.73
N PRO A 302 -13.92 4.10 14.88
CA PRO A 302 -14.04 3.14 15.98
C PRO A 302 -13.60 1.71 15.68
N VAL A 303 -13.45 1.32 14.41
CA VAL A 303 -13.06 -0.03 14.01
C VAL A 303 -11.58 -0.05 13.62
N GLY A 304 -11.24 0.50 12.44
CA GLY A 304 -9.87 0.60 11.97
C GLY A 304 -9.15 -0.75 11.99
N LEU A 305 -9.28 -1.54 10.92
CA LEU A 305 -8.75 -2.90 10.85
C LEU A 305 -7.28 -3.04 11.33
N ASN A 306 -6.42 -2.06 11.03
CA ASN A 306 -5.04 -2.08 11.50
C ASN A 306 -4.89 -1.87 13.00
N LEU A 307 -5.77 -1.08 13.62
CA LEU A 307 -5.78 -0.90 15.08
C LEU A 307 -6.14 -2.21 15.79
N PHE A 308 -7.09 -2.98 15.26
CA PHE A 308 -7.43 -4.31 15.76
C PHE A 308 -6.27 -5.30 15.62
N VAL A 309 -5.66 -5.35 14.44
CA VAL A 309 -4.53 -6.23 14.18
C VAL A 309 -3.34 -5.86 15.07
N THR A 310 -3.06 -4.56 15.21
CA THR A 310 -2.00 -4.06 16.10
C THR A 310 -2.32 -4.38 17.56
N SER A 311 -3.58 -4.30 17.99
CA SER A 311 -4.01 -4.69 19.33
C SER A 311 -3.71 -6.16 19.63
N GLY A 312 -3.98 -7.05 18.67
CA GLY A 312 -3.63 -8.47 18.78
C GLY A 312 -2.12 -8.71 18.84
N VAL A 313 -1.38 -8.10 17.91
CA VAL A 313 0.09 -8.24 17.82
C VAL A 313 0.81 -7.65 19.03
N ALA A 314 0.39 -6.48 19.47
CA ALA A 314 0.96 -5.81 20.62
C ALA A 314 0.46 -6.43 21.94
N GLY A 315 -0.65 -7.16 21.97
CA GLY A 315 -1.26 -7.62 23.22
C GLY A 315 -1.62 -6.44 24.14
N MET A 316 -2.31 -5.44 23.59
CA MET A 316 -2.79 -4.26 24.31
C MET A 316 -4.28 -4.05 24.03
N PRO A 317 -5.05 -3.45 24.94
CA PRO A 317 -6.43 -3.07 24.65
C PRO A 317 -6.49 -2.14 23.44
N MET A 318 -7.47 -2.35 22.56
CA MET A 318 -7.65 -1.55 21.34
C MET A 318 -7.64 -0.04 21.62
N MET A 319 -8.33 0.42 22.67
CA MET A 319 -8.38 1.84 23.01
C MET A 319 -6.99 2.43 23.34
N ARG A 320 -6.09 1.63 23.89
CA ARG A 320 -4.71 2.04 24.17
C ARG A 320 -3.89 2.14 22.89
N VAL A 321 -4.13 1.25 21.91
CA VAL A 321 -3.54 1.34 20.56
C VAL A 321 -4.03 2.59 19.84
N VAL A 322 -5.34 2.89 19.91
CA VAL A 322 -5.94 4.10 19.33
C VAL A 322 -5.24 5.35 19.86
N GLN A 323 -5.11 5.47 21.18
CA GLN A 323 -4.44 6.61 21.82
C GLN A 323 -2.97 6.72 21.42
N ALA A 324 -2.29 5.58 21.27
CA ALA A 324 -0.91 5.53 20.81
C ALA A 324 -0.75 5.93 19.33
N ALA A 325 -1.72 5.60 18.47
CA ALA A 325 -1.71 5.92 17.05
C ALA A 325 -2.17 7.35 16.74
N LEU A 326 -2.94 7.98 17.63
CA LEU A 326 -3.57 9.30 17.45
C LEU A 326 -2.61 10.40 16.95
N PRO A 327 -1.38 10.58 17.48
CA PRO A 327 -0.49 11.64 17.02
C PRO A 327 -0.09 11.49 15.54
N PHE A 328 0.10 10.24 15.10
CA PHE A 328 0.45 9.94 13.71
C PHE A 328 -0.77 10.03 12.80
N LEU A 329 -1.94 9.60 13.29
CA LEU A 329 -3.21 9.74 12.61
C LEU A 329 -3.54 11.22 12.32
N ALA A 330 -3.31 12.11 13.29
CA ALA A 330 -3.51 13.55 13.10
C ALA A 330 -2.63 14.11 11.96
N VAL A 331 -1.38 13.66 11.88
CA VAL A 331 -0.45 14.04 10.80
C VAL A 331 -0.92 13.50 9.45
N LEU A 332 -1.46 12.29 9.43
CA LEU A 332 -2.03 11.70 8.22
C LEU A 332 -3.31 12.41 7.76
N PHE A 333 -4.13 12.94 8.67
CA PHE A 333 -5.24 13.82 8.30
C PHE A 333 -4.77 15.14 7.68
N VAL A 334 -3.71 15.74 8.22
CA VAL A 334 -3.11 16.94 7.61
C VAL A 334 -2.58 16.59 6.21
N PHE A 335 -1.92 15.44 6.06
CA PHE A 335 -1.47 14.93 4.78
C PHE A 335 -2.63 14.72 3.80
N LEU A 336 -3.76 14.15 4.24
CA LEU A 336 -4.95 13.98 3.41
C LEU A 336 -5.48 15.30 2.88
N ILE A 337 -5.54 16.35 3.72
CA ILE A 337 -5.97 17.69 3.31
C ILE A 337 -5.04 18.23 2.23
N ILE A 338 -3.72 18.13 2.46
CA ILE A 338 -2.70 18.59 1.52
C ILE A 338 -2.85 17.87 0.18
N VAL A 339 -2.90 16.53 0.19
CA VAL A 339 -3.03 15.74 -1.03
C VAL A 339 -4.37 16.01 -1.70
N THR A 340 -5.48 16.17 -0.98
CA THR A 340 -6.80 16.41 -1.60
C THR A 340 -6.83 17.72 -2.39
N TYR A 341 -6.30 18.80 -1.81
CA TYR A 341 -6.44 20.15 -2.36
C TYR A 341 -5.25 20.63 -3.17
N VAL A 342 -4.17 19.86 -3.23
CA VAL A 342 -2.98 20.21 -4.02
C VAL A 342 -2.72 19.11 -5.08
N PRO A 343 -3.42 19.15 -6.24
CA PRO A 343 -3.35 18.10 -7.25
C PRO A 343 -1.96 17.80 -7.79
N ILE A 344 -1.10 18.81 -7.82
CA ILE A 344 0.26 18.69 -8.35
C ILE A 344 1.09 17.63 -7.63
N ILE A 345 0.77 17.33 -6.36
CA ILE A 345 1.47 16.31 -5.58
C ILE A 345 1.25 14.91 -6.20
N SER A 346 0.04 14.66 -6.68
CA SER A 346 -0.35 13.38 -7.30
C SER A 346 -0.06 13.35 -8.80
N THR A 347 -0.21 14.49 -9.50
CA THR A 347 -0.19 14.52 -10.97
C THR A 347 1.16 14.91 -11.58
N TRP A 348 2.03 15.63 -10.88
CA TRP A 348 3.25 16.18 -11.50
C TRP A 348 4.19 15.10 -12.04
N LEU A 349 4.51 14.08 -11.24
CA LEU A 349 5.42 13.01 -11.68
C LEU A 349 4.86 12.18 -12.84
N PRO A 350 3.60 11.69 -12.81
CA PRO A 350 3.05 10.95 -13.94
C PRO A 350 2.90 11.83 -15.18
N THR A 351 2.48 13.09 -15.06
CA THR A 351 2.30 13.98 -16.23
C THR A 351 3.63 14.35 -16.88
N THR A 352 4.69 14.56 -16.08
CA THR A 352 6.02 14.90 -16.63
C THR A 352 6.68 13.73 -17.35
N LEU A 353 6.48 12.50 -16.88
CA LEU A 353 7.10 11.32 -17.47
C LEU A 353 6.26 10.67 -18.57
N MET A 354 4.93 10.73 -18.49
CA MET A 354 4.00 10.00 -19.38
C MET A 354 3.02 10.90 -20.13
N GLY A 355 3.16 12.23 -20.01
CA GLY A 355 2.17 13.19 -20.50
C GLY A 355 0.84 13.17 -19.71
N PRO A 356 -0.08 14.10 -20.01
CA PRO A 356 -1.39 14.13 -19.36
C PRO A 356 -2.20 12.86 -19.66
N GLU A 357 -3.05 12.46 -18.72
CA GLU A 357 -3.94 11.33 -18.95
C GLU A 357 -5.05 11.73 -19.93
N ILE A 358 -4.96 11.19 -21.15
CA ILE A 358 -6.01 11.30 -22.15
C ILE A 358 -6.94 10.11 -21.92
N LEU A 359 -8.08 10.36 -21.26
CA LEU A 359 -9.19 9.42 -21.25
C LEU A 359 -9.68 9.28 -22.69
N THR A 360 -9.41 8.14 -23.33
CA THR A 360 -10.08 7.78 -24.57
C THR A 360 -11.56 7.60 -24.26
N LYS A 361 -12.38 8.56 -24.69
CA LYS A 361 -13.85 8.48 -24.65
C LYS A 361 -14.37 7.30 -25.43
#